data_AF-A0A2D8NQB0-F1
#
_entry.id   AF-A0A2D8NQB0-F1
#
_cell.length_a   1.000
_cell.length_b   1.000
_cell.length_c   1.000
_cell.angle_alpha   90.00
_cell.angle_beta   90.00
_cell.angle_gamma   90.00
#
_symmetry.space_group_name_H-M   'P 1'
#
loop_
_entity.id
_entity.type
_entity.pdbx_description
1 polymer ?
#
loop_
_entity_poly.entity_id
_entity_poly.type
_entity_poly.pdbx_seq_one_letter_code
_entity_poly.pdbx_strand_id
1 'polypeptide(L)' 'MASSLSALWAETSRAWTSGRWSAELRGDEIADLAVDGAVVLRSVRAVVRDRDWDTAALTVDEVIEREGGLTIRVH' A
#
# COMPACT_ATOMS: atom_id res chain seq x y z
N MET A 1 24.11 -2.46 -20.60
CA MET A 1 23.48 -1.32 -19.92
C MET A 1 22.00 -1.32 -20.26
N ALA A 2 21.18 -1.92 -19.40
CA ALA A 2 19.72 -1.86 -19.51
C ALA A 2 19.19 -1.62 -18.10
N SER A 3 19.00 -0.35 -17.74
CA SER A 3 18.30 0.02 -16.52
C SER A 3 17.72 1.40 -16.71
N SER A 4 16.51 1.46 -17.29
CA SER A 4 15.69 2.68 -17.30
C SER A 4 14.21 2.42 -17.57
N LEU A 5 13.73 1.17 -17.46
CA LEU A 5 12.29 0.88 -17.58
C LEU A 5 11.64 0.60 -16.22
N SER A 6 12.38 0.36 -15.14
CA SER A 6 11.78 0.18 -13.80
C SER A 6 11.44 1.51 -13.11
N ALA A 7 12.22 2.56 -13.37
CA ALA A 7 12.09 3.86 -12.69
C ALA A 7 10.84 4.66 -13.12
N LEU A 8 10.25 4.36 -14.29
CA LEU A 8 9.06 5.06 -14.79
C LEU A 8 7.73 4.48 -14.27
N TRP A 9 7.77 3.32 -13.61
CA TRP A 9 6.62 2.65 -13.00
C TRP A 9 6.80 2.45 -11.50
N ALA A 10 7.88 2.99 -10.92
CA ALA A 10 8.07 2.98 -9.48
C ALA A 10 7.08 3.97 -8.86
N GLU A 11 5.85 3.50 -8.66
CA GLU A 11 4.96 4.10 -7.68
C GLU A 11 5.77 4.25 -6.39
N THR A 12 5.88 5.49 -5.87
CA THR A 12 6.70 5.79 -4.69
C THR A 12 6.29 4.84 -3.58
N SER A 13 7.14 3.84 -3.29
CA SER A 13 6.89 2.88 -2.24
C SER A 13 7.57 3.31 -0.96
N ARG A 14 6.87 3.12 0.16
CA ARG A 14 7.39 3.39 1.51
C ARG A 14 7.32 2.10 2.32
N ALA A 15 8.46 1.65 2.81
CA ALA A 15 8.51 0.55 3.77
C ALA A 15 7.84 0.94 5.09
N TRP A 16 7.09 0.01 5.66
CA TRP A 16 6.49 0.11 6.99
C TRP A 16 6.86 -1.12 7.82
N THR A 17 7.14 -0.93 9.11
CA THR A 17 7.45 -2.02 10.05
C THR A 17 6.83 -1.74 11.41
N SER A 18 6.32 -2.79 12.08
CA SER A 18 5.87 -2.72 13.46
C SER A 18 6.02 -4.07 14.17
N GLY A 19 6.99 -4.16 15.08
CA GLY A 19 7.35 -5.44 15.71
C GLY A 19 7.76 -6.48 14.66
N ARG A 20 7.04 -7.60 14.63
CA ARG A 20 7.26 -8.71 13.67
C ARG A 20 6.69 -8.45 12.28
N TRP A 21 5.90 -7.37 12.13
CA TRP A 21 5.19 -7.06 10.89
C TRP A 21 5.99 -6.12 10.00
N SER A 22 5.89 -6.34 8.69
CA SER A 22 6.40 -5.42 7.66
C SER A 22 5.45 -5.35 6.47
N ALA A 23 5.45 -4.23 5.75
CA ALA A 23 4.69 -4.04 4.50
C ALA A 23 5.33 -2.97 3.62
N GLU A 24 4.89 -2.88 2.37
CA GLU A 24 5.18 -1.78 1.44
C GLU A 24 3.91 -0.95 1.22
N LEU A 25 3.98 0.35 1.45
CA LEU A 25 2.94 1.30 1.08
C LEU A 25 3.14 1.76 -0.36
N ARG A 26 2.19 1.49 -1.24
CA ARG A 26 2.22 1.86 -2.67
C ARG A 26 0.97 2.66 -3.00
N GLY A 27 1.05 3.98 -2.91
CA GLY A 27 -0.15 4.82 -2.98
C GLY A 27 -1.16 4.45 -1.89
N ASP A 28 -2.36 4.03 -2.28
CA ASP A 28 -3.45 3.59 -1.40
C ASP A 28 -3.40 2.09 -1.01
N GLU A 29 -2.36 1.37 -1.47
CA GLU A 29 -2.18 -0.06 -1.21
C GLU A 29 -1.23 -0.32 -0.03
N ILE A 30 -1.63 -1.27 0.81
CA ILE A 30 -0.73 -1.97 1.72
C ILE A 30 -0.35 -3.29 1.04
N ALA A 31 0.86 -3.37 0.51
CA ALA A 31 1.36 -4.51 -0.24
C ALA A 31 2.31 -5.38 0.61
N ASP A 32 2.38 -6.66 0.26
CA ASP A 32 3.35 -7.64 0.78
C ASP A 32 3.45 -7.65 2.31
N LEU A 33 2.30 -7.59 2.98
CA LEU A 33 2.21 -7.65 4.43
C LEU A 33 2.76 -9.00 4.90
N ALA A 34 3.81 -8.93 5.72
CA ALA A 34 4.58 -10.08 6.15
C ALA A 34 4.72 -10.13 7.68
N VAL A 35 4.92 -11.34 8.20
CA VAL A 35 5.29 -11.62 9.58
C VAL A 35 6.62 -12.37 9.56
N ASP A 36 7.63 -11.84 10.27
CA ASP A 36 8.99 -12.40 10.30
C ASP A 36 9.56 -12.69 8.90
N GLY A 37 9.27 -11.81 7.93
CA GLY A 37 9.72 -11.94 6.54
C GLY A 37 8.92 -12.89 5.66
N ALA A 38 7.94 -13.63 6.20
CA ALA A 38 7.01 -14.43 5.40
C ALA A 38 5.78 -13.59 5.01
N VAL A 39 5.58 -13.35 3.71
CA VAL A 39 4.38 -12.65 3.20
C VAL A 39 3.14 -13.49 3.50
N VAL A 40 2.21 -12.91 4.27
CA VAL A 40 0.94 -13.55 4.66
C VAL A 40 -0.25 -12.95 3.94
N LEU A 41 -0.12 -11.73 3.40
CA LEU A 41 -1.16 -11.07 2.62
C LEU A 41 -0.54 -10.19 1.54
N ARG A 42 -0.93 -10.42 0.28
CA ARG A 42 -0.32 -9.73 -0.87
C ARG A 42 -0.70 -8.25 -0.96
N SER A 43 -1.93 -7.89 -0.59
CA SER A 43 -2.50 -6.58 -0.89
C SER A 43 -3.76 -6.33 -0.06
N VAL A 44 -3.86 -5.12 0.49
CA VAL A 44 -5.10 -4.51 0.99
C VAL A 44 -5.28 -3.19 0.27
N ARG A 45 -6.46 -3.00 -0.33
CA ARG A 45 -6.86 -1.76 -1.03
C ARG A 45 -8.26 -1.36 -0.61
N ALA A 46 -8.45 -0.06 -0.38
CA ALA A 46 -9.79 0.51 -0.27
C ALA A 46 -10.42 0.56 -1.66
N VAL A 47 -11.73 0.26 -1.76
CA VAL A 47 -12.44 0.27 -3.04
C VAL A 47 -13.81 0.89 -2.81
N VAL A 48 -14.10 1.97 -3.55
CA VAL A 48 -15.44 2.54 -3.66
C VAL A 48 -15.98 2.19 -5.04
N ARG A 49 -17.19 1.66 -5.08
CA ARG A 49 -17.91 1.39 -6.33
C ARG A 49 -19.25 2.08 -6.35
N ASP A 50 -19.59 2.62 -7.51
CA ASP A 50 -20.91 3.20 -7.73
C ASP A 50 -21.95 2.13 -8.05
N ARG A 51 -23.14 2.57 -8.49
CA ARG A 51 -24.25 1.67 -8.82
C ARG A 51 -23.99 0.80 -10.05
N ASP A 52 -23.12 1.28 -10.94
CA ASP A 52 -22.78 0.66 -12.21
C ASP A 52 -21.51 -0.21 -12.08
N TRP A 53 -21.00 -0.34 -10.84
CA TRP A 53 -19.82 -1.12 -10.46
C TRP A 53 -18.49 -0.51 -10.91
N ASP A 54 -18.51 0.75 -11.34
CA ASP A 54 -17.29 1.50 -11.68
C ASP A 54 -16.52 1.81 -10.41
N THR A 55 -15.19 1.72 -10.50
CA THR A 55 -14.29 1.96 -9.37
C THR A 55 -13.74 3.38 -9.44
N ALA A 56 -14.01 4.17 -8.41
CA ALA A 56 -13.44 5.52 -8.30
C ALA A 56 -11.94 5.43 -7.95
N ALA A 57 -11.15 6.34 -8.53
CA ALA A 57 -9.76 6.52 -8.12
C ALA A 57 -9.73 7.19 -6.74
N LEU A 58 -8.99 6.60 -5.79
CA LEU A 58 -8.84 7.13 -4.44
C LEU A 58 -7.53 7.91 -4.32
N THR A 59 -7.56 9.01 -3.58
CA THR A 59 -6.35 9.76 -3.23
C THR A 59 -6.04 9.59 -1.75
N VAL A 60 -4.77 9.39 -1.41
CA VAL A 60 -4.33 9.32 0.00
C VAL A 60 -4.23 10.73 0.58
N ASP A 61 -5.02 10.99 1.61
CA ASP A 61 -4.99 12.24 2.38
C ASP A 61 -3.93 12.21 3.47
N GLU A 62 -3.87 11.10 4.21
CA GLU A 62 -3.02 10.99 5.39
C GLU A 62 -2.62 9.54 5.65
N VAL A 63 -1.37 9.37 6.06
CA VAL A 63 -0.84 8.11 6.58
C VAL A 63 -0.44 8.32 8.04
N ILE A 64 -1.08 7.59 8.95
CA ILE A 64 -0.81 7.64 10.39
C ILE A 64 -0.19 6.33 10.83
N GLU A 65 1.02 6.42 11.36
CA GLU A 65 1.68 5.31 12.03
C GLU A 65 1.48 5.43 13.54
N ARG A 66 1.15 4.30 14.16
CA ARG A 66 1.07 4.13 15.61
C ARG A 66 1.79 2.84 15.99
N GLU A 67 2.07 2.68 17.28
CA GLU A 67 2.55 1.39 17.77
C GLU A 67 1.54 0.29 17.40
N GLY A 68 2.02 -0.74 16.71
CA GLY A 68 1.21 -1.88 16.26
C GLY A 68 0.21 -1.59 15.14
N GLY A 69 0.21 -0.39 14.53
CA GLY A 69 -0.85 -0.02 13.59
C GLY A 69 -0.46 1.00 12.53
N LEU A 70 -1.14 0.88 11.39
CA LEU A 70 -1.07 1.79 10.26
C LEU A 70 -2.48 2.15 9.82
N THR A 71 -2.75 3.44 9.66
CA THR A 71 -4.02 3.94 9.13
C THR A 71 -3.74 4.77 7.88
N ILE A 72 -4.40 4.41 6.78
CA ILE A 72 -4.43 5.21 5.54
C ILE A 72 -5.82 5.83 5.45
N ARG A 73 -5.89 7.16 5.32
CA ARG A 73 -7.13 7.87 5.02
C ARG A 73 -7.13 8.26 3.55
N VAL A 74 -8.27 7.99 2.90
CA VAL A 74 -8.49 8.17 1.47
C VAL A 74 -9.83 8.86 1.23
N HIS A 75 -9.96 9.55 0.10
CA HIS A 75 -11.22 10.10 -0.43
C HIS A 75 -11.41 9.74 -1.89
#